data_AF-A7SRJ4-F1
#
_entry.id   AF-A7SRJ4-F1
#
_cell.length_a   1.000
_cell.length_b   1.000
_cell.length_c   1.000
_cell.angle_alpha   90.00
_cell.angle_beta   90.00
_cell.angle_gamma   90.00
#
_symmetry.space_group_name_H-M   'P 1'
#
loop_
_entity.id
_entity.type
_entity.pdbx_description
1 polymer ?
#
loop_
_entity_poly.entity_id
_entity_poly.type
_entity_poly.pdbx_seq_one_letter_code
_entity_poly.pdbx_strand_id
1 'polypeptide(L)'
;MINGQIILEEEYDETYEPTEQEIYEYAQLIGIDPHRESDLLWIAREGIVAPLPPDWKPCQDASGDIYYFNFTTGDSVWDHPCDDYYRNMVQEERSKPRKANSGNKKESK
;
A
#
# COMPACT_ATOMS: atom_id res chain seq x y z
N MET A 1 27.39 15.06 -6.12
CA MET A 1 26.48 14.98 -4.96
C MET A 1 25.99 16.40 -4.69
N ILE A 2 24.85 16.77 -5.25
CA ILE A 2 24.28 18.12 -5.09
C ILE A 2 23.16 17.93 -4.06
N ASN A 3 23.29 18.56 -2.90
CA ASN A 3 22.31 18.59 -1.78
C ASN A 3 22.17 17.35 -0.87
N GLY A 4 23.02 16.32 -0.99
CA GLY A 4 23.02 15.20 -0.03
C GLY A 4 21.78 14.30 -0.05
N GLN A 5 20.86 14.54 -0.99
CA GLN A 5 19.69 13.69 -1.20
C GLN A 5 20.06 12.53 -2.13
N ILE A 6 19.62 11.33 -1.77
CA ILE A 6 19.84 10.11 -2.54
C ILE A 6 18.49 9.62 -3.04
N ILE A 7 18.32 9.52 -4.36
CA ILE A 7 17.16 8.85 -4.93
C ILE A 7 17.43 7.36 -4.74
N LEU A 8 16.58 6.70 -3.97
CA LEU A 8 16.62 5.25 -3.80
C LEU A 8 15.94 4.65 -5.03
N GLU A 9 16.64 3.74 -5.72
CA GLU A 9 15.98 2.91 -6.72
C GLU A 9 15.14 1.88 -5.98
N GLU A 10 13.82 1.96 -6.17
CA GLU A 10 12.91 0.93 -5.67
C GLU A 10 13.15 -0.32 -6.52
N GLU A 11 14.02 -1.22 -6.04
CA GLU A 11 14.04 -2.61 -6.48
C GLU A 11 12.77 -3.27 -5.95
N TYR A 12 11.64 -2.96 -6.60
CA TYR A 12 10.38 -3.66 -6.37
C TYR A 12 10.60 -5.12 -6.75
N ASP A 13 10.85 -5.96 -5.77
CA ASP A 13 10.95 -7.40 -5.98
C ASP A 13 9.53 -7.92 -6.18
N GLU A 14 9.18 -8.27 -7.42
CA GLU A 14 7.86 -8.82 -7.75
C GLU A 14 7.55 -10.12 -6.98
N THR A 15 8.57 -10.73 -6.37
CA THR A 15 8.45 -11.91 -5.50
C THR A 15 8.33 -11.56 -4.02
N TYR A 16 8.30 -10.26 -3.67
CA TYR A 16 8.12 -9.82 -2.30
C TYR A 16 6.75 -10.24 -1.77
N GLU A 17 6.77 -11.16 -0.82
CA GLU A 17 5.58 -11.55 -0.08
C GLU A 17 5.59 -10.85 1.29
N PRO A 18 4.74 -9.83 1.51
CA PRO A 18 4.70 -9.15 2.79
C PRO A 18 4.25 -10.11 3.88
N THR A 19 4.91 -10.02 5.03
CA THR A 19 4.60 -10.83 6.19
C THR A 19 3.25 -10.43 6.80
N GLU A 20 2.64 -11.33 7.58
CA GLU A 20 1.38 -11.00 8.28
C GLU A 20 1.53 -9.77 9.19
N GLN A 21 2.71 -9.60 9.81
CA GLN A 21 2.99 -8.46 10.66
C GLN A 21 2.95 -7.14 9.87
N GLU A 22 3.61 -7.08 8.72
CA GLU A 22 3.59 -5.89 7.87
C GLU A 22 2.18 -5.59 7.36
N ILE A 23 1.44 -6.64 6.97
CA ILE A 23 0.03 -6.50 6.58
C ILE A 23 -0.78 -5.90 7.74
N TYR A 24 -0.52 -6.28 8.99
CA TYR A 24 -1.25 -5.76 10.15
C TYR A 24 -0.86 -4.33 10.48
N GLU A 25 0.43 -3.99 10.38
CA GLU A 25 0.92 -2.63 10.57
C GLU A 25 0.35 -1.68 9.51
N TYR A 26 0.39 -2.09 8.24
CA TYR A 26 -0.18 -1.31 7.14
C TYR A 26 -1.71 -1.23 7.22
N ALA A 27 -2.38 -2.33 7.59
CA ALA A 27 -3.82 -2.34 7.84
C ALA A 27 -4.21 -1.26 8.86
N GLN A 28 -3.49 -1.16 9.98
CA GLN A 28 -3.72 -0.11 10.97
C GLN A 28 -3.48 1.28 10.41
N LEU A 29 -2.46 1.46 9.57
CA LEU A 29 -2.13 2.74 8.92
C LEU A 29 -3.24 3.24 7.98
N ILE A 30 -3.89 2.33 7.26
CA ILE A 30 -5.05 2.63 6.40
C ILE A 30 -6.40 2.55 7.13
N GLY A 31 -6.37 2.31 8.44
CA GLY A 31 -7.55 2.35 9.32
C GLY A 31 -8.40 1.09 9.33
N ILE A 32 -7.85 -0.06 8.93
CA ILE A 32 -8.43 -1.40 9.08
C ILE A 32 -8.02 -1.98 10.44
N ASP A 33 -8.98 -2.55 11.17
CA ASP A 33 -8.66 -3.34 12.36
C ASP A 33 -8.34 -4.81 11.96
N PRO A 34 -7.09 -5.28 12.08
CA PRO A 34 -6.70 -6.61 11.61
C PRO A 34 -7.41 -7.76 12.34
N HIS A 35 -7.89 -7.53 13.56
CA HIS A 35 -8.61 -8.53 14.35
C HIS A 35 -10.12 -8.53 14.08
N ARG A 36 -10.70 -7.37 13.75
CA ARG A 36 -12.15 -7.22 13.53
C ARG A 36 -12.54 -7.27 12.06
N GLU A 37 -11.62 -6.88 11.18
CA GLU A 37 -11.83 -6.71 9.75
C GLU A 37 -10.78 -7.51 8.96
N SER A 38 -10.60 -8.77 9.36
CA SER A 38 -9.74 -9.71 8.64
C SER A 38 -10.12 -9.86 7.16
N ASP A 39 -11.40 -9.68 6.83
CA ASP A 39 -11.91 -9.65 5.45
C ASP A 39 -11.37 -8.48 4.60
N LEU A 40 -10.80 -7.45 5.21
CA LEU A 40 -10.24 -6.28 4.53
C LEU A 40 -8.70 -6.31 4.46
N LEU A 41 -8.05 -7.27 5.13
CA LEU A 41 -6.59 -7.40 5.15
C LEU A 41 -5.97 -7.59 3.76
N TRP A 42 -6.73 -8.10 2.80
CA TRP A 42 -6.27 -8.19 1.42
C TRP A 42 -5.98 -6.80 0.81
N ILE A 43 -6.69 -5.75 1.24
CA ILE A 43 -6.45 -4.37 0.80
C ILE A 43 -5.09 -3.90 1.32
N ALA A 44 -4.80 -4.20 2.59
CA ALA A 44 -3.52 -3.88 3.19
C ALA A 44 -2.36 -4.63 2.51
N ARG A 45 -2.55 -5.94 2.25
CA ARG A 45 -1.59 -6.74 1.49
C ARG A 45 -1.33 -6.13 0.12
N GLU A 46 -2.40 -5.79 -0.61
CA GLU A 46 -2.32 -5.20 -1.94
C GLU A 46 -1.58 -3.86 -1.92
N GLY A 47 -1.76 -3.04 -0.87
CA GLY A 47 -1.05 -1.77 -0.74
C GLY A 47 0.44 -1.88 -0.46
N ILE A 48 0.87 -2.92 0.25
CA ILE A 48 2.31 -3.18 0.47
C ILE A 48 2.97 -3.71 -0.81
N VAL A 49 2.28 -4.55 -1.59
CA VAL A 49 2.75 -5.01 -2.90
C VAL A 49 2.35 -4.06 -4.04
N ALA A 50 1.84 -2.87 -3.73
CA ALA A 50 1.51 -1.93 -4.78
C ALA A 50 2.82 -1.30 -5.25
N PRO A 51 3.18 -1.41 -6.54
CA PRO A 51 4.29 -0.63 -7.05
C PRO A 51 3.96 0.85 -6.88
N LEU A 52 4.96 1.67 -6.54
CA LEU A 52 4.79 3.11 -6.60
C LEU A 52 4.33 3.53 -8.00
N PRO A 53 3.50 4.58 -8.10
CA PRO A 53 3.19 5.11 -9.42
C PRO A 53 4.49 5.56 -10.10
N PRO A 54 4.58 5.45 -11.44
CA PRO A 54 5.84 5.58 -12.18
C PRO A 54 6.53 6.94 -12.00
N ASP A 55 5.76 7.95 -11.58
CA ASP A 55 6.21 9.31 -11.34
C ASP A 55 6.77 9.53 -9.93
N TRP A 56 6.54 8.62 -8.98
CA TRP A 56 7.02 8.71 -7.60
C TRP A 56 8.27 7.88 -7.39
N LYS A 57 9.24 8.41 -6.63
CA LYS A 57 10.38 7.62 -6.15
C LYS A 57 10.71 7.92 -4.68
N PRO A 58 11.14 6.91 -3.92
CA PRO A 58 11.67 7.13 -2.59
C PRO A 58 13.00 7.89 -2.68
N CYS A 59 13.10 8.95 -1.89
CA CYS A 59 14.26 9.81 -1.78
C CYS A 59 14.65 9.86 -0.32
N GLN A 60 15.94 9.71 -0.03
CA GLN A 60 16.49 9.92 1.29
C GLN A 60 16.97 11.37 1.40
N ASP A 61 16.59 12.05 2.47
CA ASP A 61 17.10 13.39 2.78
C ASP A 61 18.51 13.33 3.43
N ALA A 62 19.11 14.49 3.69
CA ALA A 62 20.42 14.56 4.32
C ALA A 62 20.44 14.08 5.79
N SER A 63 19.29 14.05 6.46
CA SER A 63 19.10 13.53 7.81
C SER A 63 19.01 12.00 7.85
N GLY A 64 18.73 11.39 6.70
CA GLY A 64 18.58 9.95 6.54
C GLY A 64 17.12 9.49 6.49
N ASP A 65 16.16 10.42 6.54
CA ASP A 65 14.73 10.14 6.48
C ASP A 65 14.30 9.88 5.02
N ILE A 66 13.39 8.92 4.85
CA ILE A 66 12.83 8.55 3.54
C ILE A 66 11.56 9.37 3.31
N TYR A 67 11.46 10.00 2.15
CA TYR A 67 10.27 10.68 1.66
C TYR A 67 10.03 10.29 0.20
N TYR A 68 8.80 10.35 -0.27
CA TYR A 68 8.45 10.06 -1.65
C TYR A 68 8.36 11.35 -2.45
N PHE A 69 9.04 11.42 -3.59
CA PHE A 69 9.05 12.59 -4.46
C PHE A 69 8.42 12.26 -5.81
N ASN A 70 7.49 13.09 -6.27
CA ASN A 70 6.88 13.02 -7.58
C ASN A 70 7.71 13.83 -8.58
N PHE A 71 8.36 13.16 -9.52
CA PHE A 71 9.21 13.78 -10.54
C PHE A 71 8.42 14.49 -11.65
N THR A 72 7.12 14.23 -11.75
CA THR A 72 6.23 14.81 -12.76
C THR A 72 5.56 16.10 -12.25
N THR A 73 5.04 16.10 -11.02
CA THR A 73 4.39 17.28 -10.42
C THR A 73 5.35 18.13 -9.59
N GLY A 74 6.44 17.55 -9.10
CA GLY A 74 7.36 18.19 -8.16
C GLY A 74 6.88 18.14 -6.70
N ASP A 75 5.84 17.35 -6.40
CA ASP A 75 5.33 17.18 -5.03
C ASP A 75 6.19 16.22 -4.21
N SER A 76 6.19 16.40 -2.90
CA SER A 76 6.86 15.52 -1.94
C SER A 76 5.92 15.15 -0.81
N VAL A 77 5.85 13.87 -0.48
CA VAL A 77 5.06 13.36 0.65
C VAL A 77 5.93 12.49 1.55
N TRP A 78 5.57 12.45 2.83
CA TRP A 78 6.24 11.60 3.82
C TRP A 78 5.58 10.22 3.88
N ASP A 79 4.26 10.16 3.71
CA ASP A 79 3.48 8.93 3.62
C ASP A 79 3.54 8.35 2.20
N HIS A 80 3.23 7.06 2.06
CA HIS A 80 3.25 6.42 0.75
C HIS A 80 2.10 6.97 -0.10
N PRO A 81 2.33 7.40 -1.37
CA PRO A 81 1.32 8.08 -2.17
C PRO A 81 0.08 7.24 -2.46
N CYS A 82 0.17 5.91 -2.30
CA CYS A 82 -0.97 5.01 -2.42
C CYS A 82 -1.78 4.87 -1.12
N ASP A 83 -1.32 5.39 0.02
CA ASP A 83 -2.00 5.22 1.32
C ASP A 83 -3.41 5.83 1.32
N ASP A 84 -3.56 7.03 0.75
CA ASP A 84 -4.86 7.67 0.59
C ASP A 84 -5.79 6.86 -0.33
N TYR A 85 -5.24 6.24 -1.38
CA TYR A 85 -6.00 5.37 -2.27
C TYR A 85 -6.52 4.14 -1.52
N TYR A 86 -5.68 3.47 -0.74
CA TYR A 86 -6.07 2.30 0.04
C TYR A 86 -7.01 2.64 1.19
N ARG A 87 -6.81 3.78 1.88
CA ARG A 87 -7.78 4.30 2.87
C ARG A 87 -9.15 4.50 2.26
N ASN A 88 -9.24 5.07 1.06
CA ASN A 88 -10.52 5.23 0.36
C ASN A 88 -11.12 3.86 -0.03
N MET A 89 -10.30 2.95 -0.55
CA MET A 89 -10.73 1.59 -0.89
C MET A 89 -11.35 0.85 0.31
N VAL A 90 -10.77 1.02 1.51
CA VAL A 90 -11.31 0.47 2.76
C VAL A 90 -12.71 1.02 3.05
N GLN A 91 -12.90 2.34 2.90
CA GLN A 91 -14.21 2.97 3.13
C GLN A 91 -15.25 2.52 2.12
N GLU A 92 -14.86 2.36 0.85
CA GLU A 92 -15.72 1.82 -0.20
C GLU A 92 -16.09 0.36 0.10
N GLU A 93 -15.14 -0.48 0.47
CA GLU A 93 -15.38 -1.89 0.77
C GLU A 93 -16.26 -2.08 2.02
N ARG A 94 -16.11 -1.21 3.03
CA ARG A 94 -17.02 -1.13 4.18
C ARG A 94 -18.43 -0.70 3.79
N SER A 95 -18.55 0.21 2.83
CA SER A 95 -19.83 0.75 2.35
C SER A 95 -20.55 -0.22 1.39
N LYS A 96 -19.82 -1.12 0.73
CA LYS A 96 -20.42 -2.18 -0.06
C LYS A 96 -21.18 -3.12 0.88
N PRO A 97 -22.43 -3.48 0.56
CA PRO A 97 -23.09 -4.54 1.30
C PRO A 97 -22.26 -5.81 1.06
N ARG A 98 -21.65 -6.35 2.13
CA ARG A 98 -20.96 -7.64 2.08
C ARG A 98 -21.91 -8.62 1.41
N LYS A 99 -21.67 -8.94 0.13
CA LYS A 99 -22.35 -10.05 -0.53
C LYS A 99 -21.84 -11.28 0.19
N ALA A 100 -22.59 -11.70 1.21
CA ALA A 100 -22.55 -13.07 1.64
C ALA A 100 -22.67 -13.92 0.37
N ASN A 101 -21.62 -14.72 0.12
CA ASN A 101 -21.57 -15.81 -0.85
C ASN A 101 -21.00 -15.51 -2.26
N SER A 102 -19.81 -16.05 -2.51
CA SER A 102 -19.43 -16.60 -3.82
C SER A 102 -18.62 -17.88 -3.64
N GLY A 103 -19.16 -18.80 -2.84
CA GLY A 103 -18.77 -20.21 -2.80
C GLY A 103 -19.69 -21.07 -3.65
N ASN A 104 -20.03 -20.66 -4.89
CA ASN A 104 -20.67 -21.59 -5.83
C ASN A 104 -19.58 -22.35 -6.59
N LYS A 105 -18.91 -23.28 -5.90
CA LYS A 105 -18.14 -24.34 -6.55
C LYS A 105 -19.13 -25.15 -7.37
N LYS A 106 -19.13 -24.91 -8.69
CA LYS A 106 -19.83 -25.73 -9.66
C LYS A 106 -19.29 -27.15 -9.55
N GLU A 107 -20.08 -28.04 -8.96
CA GLU A 107 -19.99 -29.46 -9.21
C GLU A 107 -20.20 -29.69 -10.71
N SER A 108 -19.23 -30.32 -11.36
CA SER A 108 -19.36 -30.80 -12.74
C SER A 108 -18.57 -32.08 -12.89
N LYS A 109 -19.31 -33.16 -12.63
CA LYS A 109 -19.41 -34.42 -13.38
C LYS A 109 -18.24 -35.41 -13.37
#